data_AF-A0A968L4P6-F1
#
_entry.id   AF-A0A968L4P6-F1
#
_cell.length_a   1.000
_cell.length_b   1.000
_cell.length_c   1.000
_cell.angle_alpha   90.00
_cell.angle_beta   90.00
_cell.angle_gamma   90.00
#
_symmetry.space_group_name_H-M   'P 1'
#
loop_
_entity.id
_entity.type
_entity.pdbx_description
1 polymer ?
#
loop_
_entity_poly.entity_id
_entity_poly.type
_entity_poly.pdbx_seq_one_letter_code
_entity_poly.pdbx_strand_id
1 'polypeptide(L)'
;MNTTVFGGSATATGATRTRGRGGIFKGLLLLTQAALLGSGLLISPLGVAPVLAAESADLDQCANDPAPSPSSDGCSTSASEWVNGNLNAAKSVFLEGDSIPYRMKFGDLATSGTHTVIIEWDTTKSSKHAIDYLTSWNASVLDANPCLGVSGCSGSPNTFAIPADPQVTGAGVTPIAGSFAIWGGTITGVSAYSYSNGAGFTGDKSASIAITFTASVSNPVLAWGGHIASRADWGNNNSAVAITGSPYHTRLISLNGSGGNQDRSLKEDAVIFPGSITIIKQATPEGSTSFPFTAGPAPLSNFNLVDDGTSANTKVFSNLIDFQTYTVTESLPGGWQLDNRNCVIASPNGGSWDTSGSNGVSIDLEEGELVTCTFSNSVIPVPGLNVTKSAAESSVDAAGDVIHYTIQVFNTGNV
;
A
#
# COMPACT_ATOMS: atom_id res chain seq x y z
N MET A 1 35.72 -21.55 -55.51
CA MET A 1 35.96 -20.13 -55.86
C MET A 1 35.27 -19.28 -54.79
N ASN A 2 35.88 -18.30 -54.16
CA ASN A 2 37.28 -17.88 -54.24
C ASN A 2 37.82 -17.48 -52.85
N THR A 3 39.11 -17.71 -52.60
CA THR A 3 39.78 -17.45 -51.32
C THR A 3 40.38 -16.03 -51.27
N THR A 4 40.55 -15.42 -50.10
CA THR A 4 41.73 -14.59 -49.71
C THR A 4 41.73 -14.37 -48.19
N VAL A 5 42.92 -14.30 -47.57
CA VAL A 5 43.17 -14.11 -46.12
C VAL A 5 44.43 -13.26 -45.91
N PHE A 6 44.42 -12.29 -44.99
CA PHE A 6 45.59 -11.64 -44.34
C PHE A 6 45.13 -10.99 -43.01
N GLY A 7 45.94 -10.84 -41.94
CA GLY A 7 47.27 -11.41 -41.65
C GLY A 7 48.10 -10.59 -40.63
N GLY A 8 48.54 -11.21 -39.52
CA GLY A 8 49.51 -10.68 -38.52
C GLY A 8 48.89 -9.94 -37.31
N SER A 9 49.32 -10.05 -36.02
CA SER A 9 50.59 -10.40 -35.33
C SER A 9 51.62 -9.24 -35.23
N ALA A 10 52.25 -8.90 -34.10
CA ALA A 10 52.24 -9.39 -32.69
C ALA A 10 52.62 -8.20 -31.74
N THR A 11 53.08 -8.23 -30.46
CA THR A 11 53.71 -9.23 -29.56
C THR A 11 53.54 -8.77 -28.08
N ALA A 12 53.87 -9.60 -27.07
CA ALA A 12 53.86 -9.23 -25.63
C ALA A 12 55.27 -9.31 -24.96
N THR A 13 55.51 -8.49 -23.93
CA THR A 13 56.73 -8.55 -23.09
C THR A 13 56.41 -8.34 -21.61
N GLY A 14 56.69 -9.34 -20.77
CA GLY A 14 56.66 -9.21 -19.31
C GLY A 14 58.05 -9.20 -18.69
N ALA A 15 58.22 -8.55 -17.54
CA ALA A 15 59.45 -8.60 -16.74
C ALA A 15 59.11 -8.61 -15.24
N THR A 16 59.75 -9.51 -14.48
CA THR A 16 59.56 -9.68 -13.04
C THR A 16 60.63 -8.95 -12.22
N ARG A 17 60.28 -8.55 -10.98
CA ARG A 17 61.14 -8.76 -9.79
C ARG A 17 60.42 -8.54 -8.46
N THR A 18 61.10 -8.86 -7.37
CA THR A 18 60.53 -9.12 -6.03
C THR A 18 61.40 -8.55 -4.90
N ARG A 19 60.85 -8.57 -3.66
CA ARG A 19 61.47 -8.39 -2.33
C ARG A 19 61.79 -6.96 -1.84
N GLY A 20 61.47 -6.72 -0.56
CA GLY A 20 62.02 -5.66 0.30
C GLY A 20 61.41 -5.67 1.71
N ARG A 21 62.23 -5.77 2.77
CA ARG A 21 61.85 -5.67 4.20
C ARG A 21 62.44 -4.39 4.80
N GLY A 22 61.83 -3.80 5.84
CA GLY A 22 62.57 -3.04 6.88
C GLY A 22 61.85 -1.87 7.58
N GLY A 23 62.08 -1.71 8.90
CA GLY A 23 61.65 -0.57 9.76
C GLY A 23 60.15 -0.55 10.13
N ILE A 24 59.66 -0.54 11.38
CA ILE A 24 60.17 -0.33 12.76
C ILE A 24 60.44 1.14 13.18
N PHE A 25 59.84 1.55 14.32
CA PHE A 25 59.95 2.84 15.06
C PHE A 25 59.33 4.08 14.36
N LYS A 26 58.75 5.10 15.03
CA LYS A 26 58.54 5.50 16.45
C LYS A 26 57.17 6.23 16.55
N GLY A 27 56.60 6.58 17.71
CA GLY A 27 57.08 6.45 19.09
C GLY A 27 56.01 6.91 20.12
N LEU A 28 56.30 6.67 21.40
CA LEU A 28 55.41 6.90 22.54
C LEU A 28 55.33 8.38 22.95
N LEU A 29 54.12 8.89 23.22
CA LEU A 29 53.92 10.21 23.83
C LEU A 29 54.03 10.10 25.36
N LEU A 30 55.06 10.68 25.97
CA LEU A 30 55.17 10.77 27.43
C LEU A 30 54.45 12.02 27.95
N LEU A 31 53.73 11.88 29.07
CA LEU A 31 53.34 13.02 29.89
C LEU A 31 54.56 13.54 30.66
N THR A 32 54.78 14.85 30.63
CA THR A 32 55.69 15.55 31.55
C THR A 32 54.87 16.54 32.39
N GLN A 33 54.68 16.25 33.67
CA GLN A 33 54.12 17.23 34.60
C GLN A 33 55.13 18.36 34.83
N ALA A 34 54.69 19.60 34.68
CA ALA A 34 55.45 20.78 35.11
C ALA A 34 54.80 21.33 36.38
N ALA A 35 55.46 21.15 37.53
CA ALA A 35 55.04 21.78 38.78
C ALA A 35 55.58 23.21 38.84
N LEU A 36 54.69 24.21 38.94
CA LEU A 36 55.03 25.57 39.36
C LEU A 36 54.39 25.87 40.72
N LEU A 37 55.20 26.45 41.61
CA LEU A 37 54.77 26.93 42.92
C LEU A 37 54.47 28.43 42.86
N GLY A 38 53.40 28.84 43.55
CA GLY A 38 53.32 30.16 44.17
C GLY A 38 52.91 31.35 43.28
N SER A 39 51.59 31.61 43.22
CA SER A 39 51.04 32.96 43.43
C SER A 39 49.55 32.85 43.75
N GLY A 40 49.15 33.32 44.93
CA GLY A 40 47.76 33.27 45.40
C GLY A 40 46.92 34.38 44.78
N LEU A 41 46.39 34.16 43.58
CA LEU A 41 45.36 35.02 43.00
C LEU A 41 43.97 34.45 43.35
N LEU A 42 43.14 35.25 44.01
CA LEU A 42 41.73 34.92 44.25
C LEU A 42 40.95 35.04 42.94
N ILE A 43 41.01 33.98 42.12
CA ILE A 43 40.12 33.81 40.99
C ILE A 43 38.72 33.56 41.55
N SER A 44 37.91 34.61 41.63
CA SER A 44 36.46 34.46 41.76
C SER A 44 35.98 33.54 40.63
N PRO A 45 35.19 32.49 40.91
CA PRO A 45 34.62 31.69 39.84
C PRO A 45 33.71 32.59 39.01
N LEU A 46 34.18 32.96 37.81
CA LEU A 46 33.30 33.39 36.74
C LEU A 46 32.27 32.27 36.58
N GLY A 47 31.03 32.56 37.00
CA GLY A 47 29.94 31.60 36.88
C GLY A 47 29.83 31.22 35.41
N VAL A 48 30.18 29.98 35.09
CA VAL A 48 29.87 29.39 33.80
C VAL A 48 28.35 29.34 33.77
N ALA A 49 27.73 30.33 33.14
CA ALA A 49 26.31 30.32 32.86
C ALA A 49 26.03 28.98 32.15
N PRO A 50 25.08 28.16 32.64
CA PRO A 50 24.81 26.88 32.01
C PRO A 50 24.49 27.16 30.55
N VAL A 51 25.25 26.56 29.64
CA VAL A 51 24.90 26.52 28.23
C VAL A 51 23.64 25.66 28.19
N LEU A 52 22.48 26.33 28.16
CA LEU A 52 21.21 25.69 27.87
C LEU A 52 21.39 24.96 26.54
N ALA A 53 21.08 23.67 26.52
CA ALA A 53 21.08 22.90 25.29
C ALA A 53 20.10 23.55 24.31
N ALA A 54 20.46 23.54 23.02
CA ALA A 54 19.63 24.18 22.00
C ALA A 54 18.37 23.35 21.76
N GLU A 55 17.21 24.01 21.73
CA GLU A 55 15.94 23.36 21.41
C GLU A 55 16.06 22.58 20.10
N SER A 56 15.63 21.32 20.13
CA SER A 56 15.82 20.39 19.02
C SER A 56 14.55 19.60 18.72
N ALA A 57 14.47 19.14 17.48
CA ALA A 57 13.42 18.30 16.97
C ALA A 57 14.05 17.26 16.03
N ASP A 58 13.73 15.99 16.23
CA ASP A 58 14.28 14.88 15.45
C ASP A 58 13.14 13.94 15.01
N LEU A 59 12.89 13.93 13.71
CA LEU A 59 11.84 13.16 13.05
C LEU A 59 12.32 11.72 12.80
N ASP A 60 11.57 10.73 13.26
CA ASP A 60 11.71 9.32 12.84
C ASP A 60 10.44 8.86 12.11
N GLN A 61 10.60 7.85 11.26
CA GLN A 61 9.49 7.12 10.66
C GLN A 61 9.54 5.64 11.07
N CYS A 62 8.38 5.01 11.19
CA CYS A 62 8.28 3.61 11.57
C CYS A 62 8.70 2.67 10.43
N ALA A 63 9.67 1.80 10.70
CA ALA A 63 9.95 0.62 9.91
C ALA A 63 9.06 -0.54 10.40
N ASN A 64 7.94 -0.78 9.71
CA ASN A 64 6.90 -1.77 10.07
C ASN A 64 7.27 -3.24 9.74
N ASP A 65 8.56 -3.57 9.91
CA ASP A 65 9.23 -4.82 9.51
C ASP A 65 9.15 -5.17 7.99
N PRO A 66 10.10 -5.97 7.46
CA PRO A 66 10.04 -6.43 6.07
C PRO A 66 9.04 -7.58 5.89
N ALA A 67 8.58 -7.80 4.65
CA ALA A 67 7.82 -8.99 4.28
C ALA A 67 8.61 -10.28 4.66
N PRO A 68 7.94 -11.34 5.18
CA PRO A 68 6.50 -11.57 5.18
C PRO A 68 5.75 -11.14 6.47
N SER A 69 6.25 -10.16 7.23
CA SER A 69 5.47 -9.56 8.32
C SER A 69 4.19 -8.87 7.79
N PRO A 70 3.11 -8.77 8.59
CA PRO A 70 1.92 -7.98 8.23
C PRO A 70 2.22 -6.48 8.23
N SER A 71 1.59 -5.71 7.34
CA SER A 71 1.82 -4.26 7.25
C SER A 71 1.42 -3.45 8.50
N SER A 72 0.64 -4.06 9.39
CA SER A 72 0.17 -3.48 10.65
C SER A 72 1.09 -3.70 11.86
N ASP A 73 2.25 -4.34 11.68
CA ASP A 73 3.19 -4.72 12.76
C ASP A 73 4.39 -3.75 12.89
N GLY A 74 5.26 -4.00 13.87
CA GLY A 74 6.48 -3.23 14.11
C GLY A 74 6.26 -1.93 14.89
N CYS A 75 7.36 -1.29 15.29
CA CYS A 75 7.41 0.01 16.00
C CYS A 75 6.65 0.05 17.34
N SER A 76 6.28 -1.12 17.85
CA SER A 76 5.48 -1.37 19.05
C SER A 76 6.36 -1.82 20.22
N THR A 77 7.53 -2.43 19.95
CA THR A 77 8.41 -3.00 20.98
C THR A 77 9.83 -2.44 21.02
N SER A 78 10.48 -2.13 19.88
CA SER A 78 11.85 -1.61 19.88
C SER A 78 11.95 -0.15 19.44
N ALA A 79 12.77 0.61 20.17
CA ALA A 79 13.17 1.96 19.76
C ALA A 79 13.99 2.00 18.45
N SER A 80 14.51 0.85 17.99
CA SER A 80 15.25 0.74 16.72
C SER A 80 14.37 0.62 15.47
N GLU A 81 13.10 0.25 15.63
CA GLU A 81 12.10 0.20 14.55
C GLU A 81 11.71 1.62 14.09
N TRP A 82 11.86 2.63 14.96
CA TRP A 82 11.71 4.04 14.62
C TRP A 82 13.00 4.60 14.03
N VAL A 83 13.07 4.72 12.70
CA VAL A 83 14.32 4.97 11.96
C VAL A 83 14.46 6.39 11.40
N ASN A 84 15.69 6.87 11.43
CA ASN A 84 16.12 8.20 11.00
C ASN A 84 16.63 8.19 9.54
N GLY A 85 15.86 7.63 8.60
CA GLY A 85 16.27 7.52 7.20
C GLY A 85 15.39 6.58 6.35
N ASN A 86 15.73 6.47 5.06
CA ASN A 86 14.88 5.85 4.02
C ASN A 86 14.34 4.46 4.40
N LEU A 87 13.03 4.25 4.24
CA LEU A 87 12.38 2.93 4.30
C LEU A 87 12.46 2.23 2.94
N ASN A 88 12.52 0.91 2.93
CA ASN A 88 12.63 0.06 1.74
C ASN A 88 12.32 -1.40 2.10
N ALA A 89 12.21 -2.27 1.10
CA ALA A 89 11.85 -3.70 1.23
C ALA A 89 12.57 -4.47 2.36
N ALA A 90 13.78 -4.06 2.74
CA ALA A 90 14.58 -4.70 3.79
C ALA A 90 14.28 -4.17 5.22
N LYS A 91 13.25 -3.34 5.37
CA LYS A 91 12.83 -2.70 6.63
C LYS A 91 11.31 -2.61 6.82
N SER A 92 10.55 -2.64 5.73
CA SER A 92 9.16 -2.17 5.73
C SER A 92 8.33 -2.87 4.65
N VAL A 93 7.05 -3.03 4.94
CA VAL A 93 6.04 -3.61 4.05
C VAL A 93 4.70 -2.91 4.29
N PHE A 94 4.52 -1.70 3.77
CA PHE A 94 3.21 -1.03 3.76
C PHE A 94 2.36 -1.53 2.60
N LEU A 95 1.05 -1.35 2.66
CA LEU A 95 0.16 -1.49 1.50
C LEU A 95 -0.17 -0.13 0.89
N GLU A 96 -0.61 -0.10 -0.36
CA GLU A 96 -1.26 1.09 -0.94
C GLU A 96 -2.52 1.46 -0.12
N GLY A 97 -2.60 2.70 0.36
CA GLY A 97 -3.63 3.15 1.30
C GLY A 97 -3.26 2.99 2.79
N ASP A 98 -2.13 2.37 3.12
CA ASP A 98 -1.65 2.38 4.52
C ASP A 98 -1.13 3.78 4.92
N SER A 99 -1.15 4.04 6.22
CA SER A 99 -0.59 5.25 6.83
C SER A 99 0.75 4.97 7.49
N ILE A 100 1.80 5.65 7.02
CA ILE A 100 3.17 5.56 7.56
C ILE A 100 3.20 6.26 8.93
N PRO A 101 3.54 5.57 10.05
CA PRO A 101 3.65 6.21 11.35
C PRO A 101 4.88 7.11 11.42
N TYR A 102 4.67 8.36 11.81
CA TYR A 102 5.73 9.35 12.07
C TYR A 102 5.74 9.78 13.53
N ARG A 103 6.94 9.99 14.06
CA ARG A 103 7.13 10.66 15.35
C ARG A 103 8.19 11.75 15.23
N MET A 104 8.01 12.82 15.98
CA MET A 104 9.03 13.84 16.20
C MET A 104 9.35 13.91 17.68
N LYS A 105 10.59 13.56 18.02
CA LYS A 105 11.14 13.66 19.36
C LYS A 105 11.65 15.08 19.53
N PHE A 106 11.20 15.80 20.54
CA PHE A 106 11.77 17.09 20.88
C PHE A 106 12.83 16.92 21.98
N GLY A 107 13.79 17.84 22.03
CA GLY A 107 14.83 17.88 23.06
C GLY A 107 15.01 19.29 23.60
N ASP A 108 15.14 19.39 24.92
CA ASP A 108 15.53 20.59 25.66
C ASP A 108 14.60 21.81 25.48
N LEU A 109 13.32 21.58 25.17
CA LEU A 109 12.31 22.64 25.05
C LEU A 109 12.06 23.36 26.38
N ALA A 110 11.81 24.67 26.30
CA ALA A 110 11.29 25.43 27.44
C ALA A 110 9.89 24.95 27.85
N THR A 111 9.70 24.52 29.10
CA THR A 111 8.39 24.14 29.68
C THR A 111 7.49 25.34 30.03
N SER A 112 7.77 26.51 29.46
CA SER A 112 7.04 27.76 29.65
C SER A 112 6.96 28.54 28.34
N GLY A 113 5.76 28.95 27.95
CA GLY A 113 5.52 29.64 26.69
C GLY A 113 4.78 28.76 25.69
N THR A 114 5.13 28.87 24.41
CA THR A 114 4.45 28.18 23.31
C THR A 114 5.46 27.89 22.21
N HIS A 115 5.43 26.66 21.72
CA HIS A 115 6.25 26.18 20.62
C HIS A 115 5.41 26.09 19.35
N THR A 116 6.04 26.21 18.20
CA THR A 116 5.41 25.89 16.92
C THR A 116 6.39 25.13 16.04
N VAL A 117 5.94 23.97 15.56
CA VAL A 117 6.66 23.16 14.58
C VAL A 117 5.94 23.23 13.24
N ILE A 118 6.70 23.27 12.16
CA ILE A 118 6.19 23.18 10.78
C ILE A 118 6.68 21.87 10.18
N ILE A 119 5.73 21.08 9.70
CA ILE A 119 5.99 19.88 8.89
C ILE A 119 5.54 20.11 7.45
N GLU A 120 6.19 19.45 6.51
CA GLU A 120 5.81 19.40 5.10
C GLU A 120 5.86 17.95 4.62
N TRP A 121 5.10 17.61 3.59
CA TRP A 121 5.20 16.35 2.87
C TRP A 121 4.91 16.57 1.38
N ASP A 122 5.43 15.70 0.53
CA ASP A 122 5.21 15.77 -0.92
C ASP A 122 3.88 15.09 -1.28
N THR A 123 2.93 15.89 -1.76
CA THR A 123 1.59 15.46 -2.18
C THR A 123 1.60 14.87 -3.59
N THR A 124 2.45 15.38 -4.50
CA THR A 124 2.67 14.74 -5.80
C THR A 124 4.12 14.74 -6.26
N LYS A 125 4.46 13.72 -7.05
CA LYS A 125 5.68 13.64 -7.86
C LYS A 125 5.28 13.45 -9.33
N SER A 126 5.75 14.31 -10.23
CA SER A 126 5.42 14.25 -11.66
C SER A 126 3.91 14.18 -11.97
N SER A 127 3.10 14.88 -11.16
CA SER A 127 1.61 14.90 -11.20
C SER A 127 0.91 13.60 -10.76
N LYS A 128 1.60 12.73 -10.02
CA LYS A 128 1.05 11.51 -9.40
C LYS A 128 1.15 11.63 -7.89
N HIS A 129 0.15 11.13 -7.17
CA HIS A 129 -0.02 11.35 -5.74
C HIS A 129 0.91 10.46 -4.92
N ALA A 130 1.53 11.07 -3.90
CA ALA A 130 2.57 10.45 -3.08
C ALA A 130 2.07 10.24 -1.64
N ILE A 131 2.24 11.23 -0.76
CA ILE A 131 1.52 11.29 0.53
C ILE A 131 0.39 12.30 0.36
N ASP A 132 -0.84 11.86 0.18
CA ASP A 132 -1.95 12.75 -0.18
C ASP A 132 -2.50 13.53 1.01
N TYR A 133 -2.68 12.89 2.17
CA TYR A 133 -3.15 13.54 3.39
C TYR A 133 -2.57 12.93 4.69
N LEU A 134 -2.84 13.59 5.82
CA LEU A 134 -2.37 13.16 7.14
C LEU A 134 -3.46 12.43 7.94
N THR A 135 -3.05 11.44 8.73
CA THR A 135 -3.89 10.55 9.53
C THR A 135 -3.35 10.43 10.97
N SER A 136 -3.97 9.60 11.81
CA SER A 136 -3.38 9.21 13.10
C SER A 136 -2.16 8.31 12.89
N TRP A 137 -1.15 8.40 13.76
CA TRP A 137 0.10 7.62 13.65
C TRP A 137 -0.13 6.10 13.64
N ASN A 138 -1.19 5.63 14.30
CA ASN A 138 -1.56 4.23 14.40
C ASN A 138 -2.74 3.83 13.51
N ALA A 139 -2.96 4.53 12.38
CA ALA A 139 -4.06 4.21 11.47
C ALA A 139 -3.89 2.86 10.73
N SER A 140 -2.64 2.44 10.46
CA SER A 140 -2.30 1.12 9.90
C SER A 140 -1.52 0.25 10.88
N VAL A 141 -0.40 0.77 11.41
CA VAL A 141 0.38 0.10 12.45
C VAL A 141 -0.27 0.34 13.81
N LEU A 142 -1.27 -0.48 14.15
CA LEU A 142 -2.24 -0.21 15.23
C LEU A 142 -1.60 -0.04 16.61
N ASP A 143 -0.54 -0.80 16.89
CA ASP A 143 0.20 -0.82 18.16
C ASP A 143 1.49 0.04 18.13
N ALA A 144 1.68 0.88 17.09
CA ALA A 144 2.84 1.77 16.98
C ALA A 144 2.95 2.69 18.21
N ASN A 145 4.14 2.68 18.83
CA ASN A 145 4.42 3.35 20.10
C ASN A 145 5.50 4.44 19.94
N PRO A 146 5.11 5.70 19.69
CA PRO A 146 6.05 6.82 19.53
C PRO A 146 7.01 7.03 20.71
N CYS A 147 6.64 6.61 21.93
CA CYS A 147 7.45 6.81 23.13
C CYS A 147 8.67 5.88 23.26
N LEU A 148 8.83 4.85 22.41
CA LEU A 148 9.91 3.88 22.54
C LEU A 148 11.30 4.53 22.54
N GLY A 149 12.03 4.38 23.65
CA GLY A 149 13.36 4.95 23.85
C GLY A 149 13.39 6.43 24.25
N VAL A 150 12.24 7.10 24.40
CA VAL A 150 12.18 8.51 24.82
C VAL A 150 11.88 8.63 26.30
N SER A 151 12.86 9.07 27.09
CA SER A 151 12.71 9.24 28.54
C SER A 151 11.64 10.27 28.87
N GLY A 152 10.72 9.94 29.78
CA GLY A 152 9.59 10.79 30.17
C GLY A 152 8.34 10.67 29.29
N CYS A 153 8.45 10.11 28.07
CA CYS A 153 7.30 9.85 27.21
C CYS A 153 6.49 8.66 27.75
N SER A 154 5.29 8.92 28.28
CA SER A 154 4.43 7.90 28.88
C SER A 154 2.99 8.40 29.05
N GLY A 155 2.05 7.47 29.29
CA GLY A 155 0.63 7.77 29.47
C GLY A 155 -0.11 8.04 28.17
N SER A 156 -1.31 8.61 28.27
CA SER A 156 -2.12 9.00 27.11
C SER A 156 -1.63 10.34 26.53
N PRO A 157 -1.56 10.49 25.20
CA PRO A 157 -1.26 11.78 24.58
C PRO A 157 -2.41 12.77 24.77
N ASN A 158 -2.11 14.06 24.70
CA ASN A 158 -3.08 15.04 24.27
C ASN A 158 -3.25 14.93 22.75
N THR A 159 -4.50 14.88 22.27
CA THR A 159 -4.82 14.77 20.84
C THR A 159 -5.49 16.03 20.29
N PHE A 160 -5.24 16.31 19.02
CA PHE A 160 -5.87 17.41 18.28
C PHE A 160 -6.24 16.93 16.88
N ALA A 161 -7.49 17.15 16.46
CA ALA A 161 -8.00 16.65 15.19
C ALA A 161 -7.24 17.25 14.00
N ILE A 162 -6.85 16.39 13.05
CA ILE A 162 -6.25 16.85 11.80
C ILE A 162 -7.38 17.47 10.95
N PRO A 163 -7.28 18.74 10.54
CA PRO A 163 -8.24 19.31 9.60
C PRO A 163 -8.11 18.60 8.25
N ALA A 164 -9.21 18.35 7.53
CA ALA A 164 -9.12 17.81 6.17
C ALA A 164 -8.50 18.84 5.21
N ASP A 165 -7.62 18.40 4.29
CA ASP A 165 -6.98 19.31 3.32
C ASP A 165 -8.03 19.81 2.29
N PRO A 166 -8.22 21.14 2.13
CA PRO A 166 -9.14 21.70 1.14
C PRO A 166 -8.85 21.30 -0.31
N GLN A 167 -7.60 21.04 -0.72
CA GLN A 167 -7.33 20.58 -2.10
C GLN A 167 -7.66 19.09 -2.30
N VAL A 168 -7.51 18.26 -1.28
CA VAL A 168 -7.84 16.82 -1.33
C VAL A 168 -9.36 16.65 -1.35
N THR A 169 -10.06 17.28 -0.40
CA THR A 169 -11.53 17.30 -0.37
C THR A 169 -12.13 18.00 -1.59
N GLY A 170 -11.47 19.06 -2.09
CA GLY A 170 -11.84 19.72 -3.35
C GLY A 170 -11.68 18.87 -4.61
N ALA A 171 -10.92 17.77 -4.56
CA ALA A 171 -10.80 16.78 -5.64
C ALA A 171 -11.81 15.63 -5.53
N GLY A 172 -12.64 15.59 -4.48
CA GLY A 172 -13.65 14.55 -4.25
C GLY A 172 -13.19 13.40 -3.35
N VAL A 173 -11.92 13.38 -2.94
CA VAL A 173 -11.38 12.41 -1.98
C VAL A 173 -11.91 12.74 -0.58
N THR A 174 -12.22 11.72 0.23
CA THR A 174 -12.67 11.88 1.62
C THR A 174 -11.59 11.33 2.57
N PRO A 175 -10.71 12.19 3.14
CA PRO A 175 -9.64 11.75 4.02
C PRO A 175 -10.11 10.91 5.21
N ILE A 176 -9.38 9.85 5.54
CA ILE A 176 -9.52 9.15 6.82
C ILE A 176 -9.25 10.14 7.95
N ALA A 177 -10.24 10.34 8.82
CA ALA A 177 -10.15 11.30 9.92
C ALA A 177 -9.07 10.90 10.94
N GLY A 178 -8.06 11.74 11.12
CA GLY A 178 -6.93 11.52 12.01
C GLY A 178 -6.79 12.53 13.15
N SER A 179 -5.80 12.32 14.00
CA SER A 179 -5.38 13.30 15.01
C SER A 179 -3.87 13.31 15.19
N PHE A 180 -3.32 14.53 15.34
CA PHE A 180 -2.01 14.71 15.95
C PHE A 180 -2.07 14.29 17.41
N ALA A 181 -1.04 13.62 17.91
CA ALA A 181 -0.91 13.22 19.30
C ALA A 181 0.40 13.76 19.88
N ILE A 182 0.35 14.40 21.06
CA ILE A 182 1.54 14.84 21.79
C ILE A 182 1.60 14.24 23.20
N TRP A 183 2.73 13.63 23.53
CA TRP A 183 3.09 13.24 24.89
C TRP A 183 3.99 14.30 25.52
N GLY A 184 3.78 14.61 26.80
CA GLY A 184 4.58 15.63 27.49
C GLY A 184 4.27 17.08 27.06
N GLY A 185 3.09 17.33 26.51
CA GLY A 185 2.64 18.65 26.09
C GLY A 185 1.14 18.73 25.82
N THR A 186 0.68 19.83 25.23
CA THR A 186 -0.70 20.05 24.79
C THR A 186 -0.70 20.86 23.51
N ILE A 187 -1.32 20.33 22.45
CA ILE A 187 -1.54 21.06 21.19
C ILE A 187 -2.62 22.10 21.44
N THR A 188 -2.29 23.36 21.17
CA THR A 188 -3.18 24.52 21.37
C THR A 188 -3.73 25.08 20.06
N GLY A 189 -3.16 24.69 18.92
CA GLY A 189 -3.70 25.00 17.61
C GLY A 189 -2.98 24.28 16.47
N VAL A 190 -3.65 24.19 15.32
CA VAL A 190 -3.11 23.71 14.05
C VAL A 190 -3.50 24.73 12.98
N SER A 191 -2.59 25.06 12.07
CA SER A 191 -2.85 26.05 11.01
C SER A 191 -3.79 25.52 9.92
N ALA A 192 -4.24 26.41 9.05
CA ALA A 192 -4.64 25.99 7.70
C ALA A 192 -3.45 25.37 6.95
N TYR A 193 -3.75 24.54 5.95
CA TYR A 193 -2.75 24.04 5.01
C TYR A 193 -2.11 25.18 4.21
N SER A 194 -0.86 24.98 3.81
CA SER A 194 -0.09 25.89 2.96
C SER A 194 0.70 25.08 1.93
N TYR A 195 0.91 25.63 0.74
CA TYR A 195 1.47 24.89 -0.40
C TYR A 195 2.68 25.68 -0.92
N SER A 196 3.87 25.29 -0.48
CA SER A 196 5.13 26.04 -0.67
C SER A 196 5.52 26.19 -2.16
N ASN A 197 5.23 25.17 -2.96
CA ASN A 197 5.34 25.13 -4.42
C ASN A 197 4.00 25.37 -5.15
N GLY A 198 3.05 26.00 -4.45
CA GLY A 198 1.71 26.38 -4.94
C GLY A 198 0.71 25.22 -4.94
N ALA A 199 -0.57 25.53 -4.79
CA ALA A 199 -1.64 24.53 -4.66
C ALA A 199 -1.82 23.61 -5.89
N GLY A 200 -2.58 22.53 -5.70
CA GLY A 200 -2.99 21.59 -6.74
C GLY A 200 -1.96 20.49 -7.01
N PHE A 201 -2.26 19.63 -7.98
CA PHE A 201 -1.62 18.31 -8.13
C PHE A 201 -0.82 18.14 -9.45
N THR A 202 -0.39 19.25 -10.07
CA THR A 202 0.39 19.24 -11.32
C THR A 202 1.87 19.48 -11.05
N GLY A 203 2.74 18.56 -11.49
CA GLY A 203 4.18 18.58 -11.28
C GLY A 203 4.60 17.94 -9.96
N ASP A 204 5.67 18.47 -9.36
CA ASP A 204 6.08 18.10 -8.00
C ASP A 204 5.44 19.09 -7.02
N LYS A 205 4.75 18.59 -6.00
CA LYS A 205 3.89 19.37 -5.10
C LYS A 205 4.00 18.92 -3.66
N SER A 206 3.83 19.86 -2.74
CA SER A 206 4.00 19.65 -1.31
C SER A 206 2.97 20.45 -0.52
N ALA A 207 2.56 19.91 0.63
CA ALA A 207 1.68 20.58 1.58
C ALA A 207 2.39 20.70 2.94
N SER A 208 2.21 21.85 3.60
CA SER A 208 2.77 22.20 4.90
C SER A 208 1.68 22.59 5.89
N ILE A 209 1.86 22.21 7.15
CA ILE A 209 1.00 22.59 8.25
C ILE A 209 1.82 22.89 9.51
N ALA A 210 1.39 23.88 10.28
CA ALA A 210 2.02 24.27 11.54
C ALA A 210 1.22 23.73 12.72
N ILE A 211 1.90 23.10 13.67
CA ILE A 211 1.33 22.59 14.93
C ILE A 211 1.89 23.44 16.07
N THR A 212 1.01 24.11 16.79
CA THR A 212 1.33 24.99 17.92
C THR A 212 0.96 24.30 19.23
N PHE A 213 1.88 24.27 20.19
CA PHE A 213 1.72 23.50 21.43
C PHE A 213 2.44 24.12 22.64
N THR A 214 2.05 23.71 23.83
CA THR A 214 2.78 23.97 25.09
C THR A 214 3.48 22.69 25.55
N ALA A 215 4.74 22.80 25.98
CA ALA A 215 5.50 21.66 26.51
C ALA A 215 5.36 21.61 28.05
N SER A 216 5.06 20.43 28.61
CA SER A 216 5.01 20.19 30.06
C SER A 216 6.22 19.40 30.59
N VAL A 217 7.00 18.79 29.68
CA VAL A 217 8.36 18.27 29.91
C VAL A 217 9.30 18.88 28.87
N SER A 218 10.62 18.79 29.05
CA SER A 218 11.59 19.33 28.07
C SER A 218 11.64 18.54 26.76
N ASN A 219 11.30 17.24 26.81
CA ASN A 219 11.46 16.30 25.70
C ASN A 219 10.10 15.66 25.31
N PRO A 220 9.10 16.43 24.85
CA PRO A 220 7.85 15.86 24.36
C PRO A 220 8.04 15.04 23.07
N VAL A 221 7.01 14.27 22.71
CA VAL A 221 6.94 13.56 21.42
C VAL A 221 5.63 13.89 20.73
N LEU A 222 5.69 14.36 19.50
CA LEU A 222 4.54 14.54 18.59
C LEU A 222 4.47 13.34 17.64
N ALA A 223 3.28 12.85 17.30
CA ALA A 223 3.09 11.78 16.32
C ALA A 223 1.87 12.02 15.42
N TRP A 224 1.95 11.53 14.19
CA TRP A 224 0.90 11.54 13.16
C TRP A 224 1.18 10.45 12.12
N GLY A 225 0.25 10.21 11.21
CA GLY A 225 0.43 9.33 10.05
C GLY A 225 0.44 10.13 8.74
N GLY A 226 1.13 9.64 7.72
CA GLY A 226 0.94 10.08 6.33
C GLY A 226 0.35 8.95 5.50
N HIS A 227 -0.80 9.18 4.87
CA HIS A 227 -1.48 8.20 4.03
C HIS A 227 -0.76 8.03 2.69
N ILE A 228 -0.48 6.79 2.31
CA ILE A 228 0.11 6.43 1.01
C ILE A 228 -1.02 6.51 -0.02
N ALA A 229 -0.94 7.48 -0.92
CA ALA A 229 -2.04 7.84 -1.82
C ALA A 229 -2.51 6.64 -2.65
N SER A 230 -3.84 6.39 -2.66
CA SER A 230 -4.42 5.18 -3.24
C SER A 230 -5.06 5.38 -4.61
N ARG A 231 -5.10 4.31 -5.42
CA ARG A 231 -5.85 4.26 -6.69
C ARG A 231 -7.37 4.36 -6.51
N ALA A 232 -7.89 4.08 -5.32
CA ALA A 232 -9.31 4.23 -5.03
C ALA A 232 -9.70 5.71 -4.91
N ASP A 233 -8.77 6.53 -4.40
CA ASP A 233 -8.91 7.98 -4.26
C ASP A 233 -8.58 8.71 -5.57
N TRP A 234 -7.47 8.34 -6.23
CA TRP A 234 -6.91 9.12 -7.36
C TRP A 234 -7.04 8.46 -8.73
N GLY A 235 -7.46 7.21 -8.80
CA GLY A 235 -7.58 6.41 -10.03
C GLY A 235 -6.28 5.74 -10.48
N ASN A 236 -6.43 4.74 -11.37
CA ASN A 236 -5.32 3.95 -11.90
C ASN A 236 -4.25 4.84 -12.56
N ASN A 237 -2.97 4.55 -12.28
CA ASN A 237 -1.78 5.29 -12.75
C ASN A 237 -1.56 6.70 -12.15
N ASN A 238 -2.43 7.18 -11.26
CA ASN A 238 -2.30 8.49 -10.61
C ASN A 238 -1.86 8.41 -9.14
N SER A 239 -1.90 7.23 -8.52
CA SER A 239 -1.56 7.00 -7.11
C SER A 239 -0.08 6.65 -6.91
N ALA A 240 0.29 6.30 -5.68
CA ALA A 240 1.66 5.98 -5.27
C ALA A 240 2.35 4.98 -6.20
N VAL A 241 1.65 3.90 -6.58
CA VAL A 241 2.11 2.82 -7.49
C VAL A 241 2.77 3.30 -8.77
N ALA A 242 2.41 4.49 -9.24
CA ALA A 242 2.89 5.01 -10.50
C ALA A 242 4.22 5.79 -10.39
N ILE A 243 4.87 5.82 -9.22
CA ILE A 243 6.04 6.65 -8.92
C ILE A 243 7.25 5.80 -8.46
N THR A 244 8.21 5.60 -9.36
CA THR A 244 9.41 4.80 -9.11
C THR A 244 10.40 5.47 -8.14
N GLY A 245 11.00 4.70 -7.23
CA GLY A 245 12.13 5.15 -6.39
C GLY A 245 11.71 5.48 -4.96
N SER A 246 12.23 6.58 -4.39
CA SER A 246 11.86 7.03 -3.03
C SER A 246 11.19 8.41 -3.03
N PRO A 247 9.96 8.55 -3.56
CA PRO A 247 9.29 9.83 -3.75
C PRO A 247 8.42 10.28 -2.55
N TYR A 248 8.09 9.38 -1.63
CA TYR A 248 7.16 9.66 -0.53
C TYR A 248 7.91 10.33 0.61
N HIS A 249 8.01 11.65 0.55
CA HIS A 249 8.77 12.43 1.51
C HIS A 249 7.88 13.11 2.54
N THR A 250 8.24 13.01 3.82
CA THR A 250 7.80 13.90 4.90
C THR A 250 9.01 14.56 5.55
N ARG A 251 8.87 15.77 6.09
CA ARG A 251 10.00 16.54 6.61
C ARG A 251 9.63 17.51 7.73
N LEU A 252 10.56 17.67 8.66
CA LEU A 252 10.61 18.81 9.56
C LEU A 252 11.17 20.01 8.78
N ILE A 253 10.43 21.13 8.78
CA ILE A 253 10.87 22.40 8.19
C ILE A 253 11.52 23.30 9.25
N SER A 254 10.85 23.50 10.39
CA SER A 254 11.37 24.32 11.49
C SER A 254 10.67 24.04 12.82
N LEU A 255 11.41 24.19 13.92
CA LEU A 255 10.91 24.37 15.28
C LEU A 255 11.17 25.83 15.70
N ASN A 256 10.15 26.55 16.17
CA ASN A 256 10.26 27.94 16.65
C ASN A 256 10.96 28.88 15.65
N GLY A 257 10.71 28.68 14.34
CA GLY A 257 11.31 29.44 13.24
C GLY A 257 12.79 29.11 12.96
N SER A 258 13.38 28.14 13.66
CA SER A 258 14.75 27.67 13.49
C SER A 258 14.78 26.22 13.00
N GLY A 259 15.86 25.82 12.33
CA GLY A 259 16.04 24.44 11.84
C GLY A 259 16.49 24.38 10.38
N GLY A 260 16.14 23.29 9.72
CA GLY A 260 16.39 23.03 8.31
C GLY A 260 15.69 21.73 7.90
N ASN A 261 15.58 21.49 6.59
CA ASN A 261 14.86 20.35 6.03
C ASN A 261 15.46 19.00 6.50
N GLN A 262 14.84 18.39 7.50
CA GLN A 262 15.14 17.03 7.95
C GLN A 262 14.12 16.07 7.35
N ASP A 263 14.50 15.47 6.22
CA ASP A 263 13.62 14.69 5.35
C ASP A 263 13.62 13.18 5.67
N ARG A 264 12.45 12.55 5.50
CA ARG A 264 12.21 11.11 5.60
C ARG A 264 11.47 10.64 4.35
N SER A 265 12.13 9.76 3.61
CA SER A 265 11.57 9.11 2.43
C SER A 265 11.13 7.68 2.72
N LEU A 266 10.07 7.22 2.07
CA LEU A 266 9.78 5.81 1.83
C LEU A 266 10.12 5.47 0.37
N LYS A 267 10.65 4.27 0.12
CA LYS A 267 10.86 3.69 -1.22
C LYS A 267 9.64 2.87 -1.66
N GLU A 268 9.31 2.90 -2.95
CA GLU A 268 8.19 2.13 -3.50
C GLU A 268 8.37 0.61 -3.37
N ASP A 269 9.60 0.11 -3.28
CA ASP A 269 9.85 -1.31 -2.94
C ASP A 269 9.46 -1.73 -1.49
N ALA A 270 9.04 -0.79 -0.64
CA ALA A 270 8.41 -1.05 0.65
C ALA A 270 6.90 -0.80 0.66
N VAL A 271 6.28 -0.57 -0.49
CA VAL A 271 4.83 -0.49 -0.66
C VAL A 271 4.40 -1.65 -1.55
N ILE A 272 3.72 -2.63 -0.97
CA ILE A 272 3.04 -3.67 -1.74
C ILE A 272 1.73 -3.10 -2.28
N PHE A 273 1.43 -3.41 -3.54
CA PHE A 273 0.21 -2.98 -4.21
C PHE A 273 -0.77 -4.16 -4.30
N PRO A 274 -1.79 -4.28 -3.42
CA PRO A 274 -2.56 -5.51 -3.36
C PRO A 274 -3.41 -5.72 -4.62
N GLY A 275 -3.32 -6.91 -5.18
CA GLY A 275 -4.17 -7.34 -6.30
C GLY A 275 -5.58 -7.69 -5.85
N SER A 276 -6.48 -7.90 -6.82
CA SER A 276 -7.79 -8.50 -6.56
C SER A 276 -8.28 -9.34 -7.72
N ILE A 277 -9.04 -10.39 -7.39
CA ILE A 277 -9.72 -11.27 -8.33
C ILE A 277 -11.23 -11.20 -8.05
N THR A 278 -11.99 -10.73 -9.03
CA THR A 278 -13.45 -10.67 -9.00
C THR A 278 -14.02 -11.69 -9.98
N ILE A 279 -14.84 -12.61 -9.49
CA ILE A 279 -15.53 -13.63 -10.29
C ILE A 279 -17.01 -13.28 -10.37
N ILE A 280 -17.53 -13.14 -11.60
CA ILE A 280 -18.92 -12.83 -11.91
C ILE A 280 -19.55 -14.04 -12.61
N LYS A 281 -20.74 -14.43 -12.14
CA LYS A 281 -21.60 -15.43 -12.77
C LYS A 281 -22.64 -14.74 -13.65
N GLN A 282 -22.83 -15.26 -14.86
CA GLN A 282 -23.93 -14.88 -15.76
C GLN A 282 -24.66 -16.14 -16.23
N ALA A 283 -25.97 -16.21 -16.05
CA ALA A 283 -26.81 -17.36 -16.40
C ALA A 283 -27.89 -16.99 -17.43
N THR A 284 -28.23 -17.92 -18.32
CA THR A 284 -29.27 -17.72 -19.34
C THR A 284 -30.20 -18.95 -19.40
N PRO A 285 -31.48 -18.80 -18.99
CA PRO A 285 -32.07 -17.63 -18.32
C PRO A 285 -31.49 -17.38 -16.92
N GLU A 286 -31.64 -16.17 -16.40
CA GLU A 286 -31.44 -15.88 -14.97
C GLU A 286 -32.37 -16.76 -14.11
N GLY A 287 -31.92 -17.13 -12.92
CA GLY A 287 -32.69 -17.94 -11.98
C GLY A 287 -31.87 -18.56 -10.84
N SER A 288 -32.57 -19.16 -9.89
CA SER A 288 -32.04 -19.65 -8.60
C SER A 288 -31.14 -20.90 -8.67
N THR A 289 -30.51 -21.17 -9.82
CA THR A 289 -29.49 -22.23 -9.93
C THR A 289 -28.21 -21.78 -9.25
N SER A 290 -27.72 -22.58 -8.32
CA SER A 290 -26.42 -22.39 -7.67
C SER A 290 -25.31 -23.07 -8.46
N PHE A 291 -24.26 -22.31 -8.77
CA PHE A 291 -23.07 -22.74 -9.49
C PHE A 291 -21.88 -22.78 -8.52
N PRO A 292 -21.38 -23.98 -8.15
CA PRO A 292 -20.22 -24.12 -7.29
C PRO A 292 -18.90 -23.82 -8.02
N PHE A 293 -18.01 -23.11 -7.34
CA PHE A 293 -16.67 -22.79 -7.80
C PHE A 293 -15.62 -23.36 -6.85
N THR A 294 -14.66 -24.11 -7.40
CA THR A 294 -13.40 -24.38 -6.72
C THR A 294 -12.39 -23.28 -7.02
N ALA A 295 -11.68 -22.81 -6.00
CA ALA A 295 -10.78 -21.66 -6.10
C ALA A 295 -9.53 -21.89 -5.25
N GLY A 296 -8.34 -21.67 -5.81
CA GLY A 296 -7.08 -21.84 -5.09
C GLY A 296 -5.83 -21.47 -5.92
N PRO A 297 -4.63 -21.40 -5.31
CA PRO A 297 -4.33 -21.66 -3.90
C PRO A 297 -4.87 -20.57 -2.95
N ALA A 298 -4.64 -20.73 -1.65
CA ALA A 298 -4.98 -19.71 -0.65
C ALA A 298 -4.34 -18.33 -1.01
N PRO A 299 -4.97 -17.19 -0.67
CA PRO A 299 -6.20 -17.04 0.13
C PRO A 299 -7.50 -17.22 -0.67
N LEU A 300 -7.45 -17.57 -1.96
CA LEU A 300 -8.64 -18.01 -2.69
C LEU A 300 -9.22 -19.28 -2.03
N SER A 301 -10.54 -19.37 -2.05
CA SER A 301 -11.31 -20.38 -1.32
C SER A 301 -12.65 -20.62 -2.00
N ASN A 302 -13.14 -21.86 -1.96
CA ASN A 302 -14.34 -22.30 -2.69
C ASN A 302 -15.60 -21.49 -2.30
N PHE A 303 -16.46 -21.25 -3.27
CA PHE A 303 -17.69 -20.47 -3.11
C PHE A 303 -18.79 -20.99 -4.05
N ASN A 304 -20.00 -20.45 -3.95
CA ASN A 304 -21.08 -20.66 -4.93
C ASN A 304 -21.63 -19.30 -5.35
N LEU A 305 -22.07 -19.18 -6.60
CA LEU A 305 -22.79 -18.01 -7.11
C LEU A 305 -24.15 -18.41 -7.66
N VAL A 306 -25.11 -17.50 -7.57
CA VAL A 306 -26.48 -17.63 -8.11
C VAL A 306 -26.81 -16.33 -8.83
N ASP A 307 -27.40 -16.42 -10.01
CA ASP A 307 -27.71 -15.27 -10.86
C ASP A 307 -29.23 -15.12 -11.01
N ASP A 308 -29.87 -14.65 -9.93
CA ASP A 308 -31.33 -14.53 -9.77
C ASP A 308 -31.80 -13.10 -9.43
N GLY A 309 -30.90 -12.11 -9.50
CA GLY A 309 -31.15 -10.71 -9.15
C GLY A 309 -31.25 -10.40 -7.65
N THR A 310 -31.08 -11.38 -6.76
CA THR A 310 -31.21 -11.21 -5.29
C THR A 310 -30.06 -11.83 -4.49
N SER A 311 -29.60 -13.00 -4.93
CA SER A 311 -28.43 -13.72 -4.45
C SER A 311 -27.13 -13.11 -4.99
N ALA A 312 -26.00 -13.45 -4.39
CA ALA A 312 -24.70 -13.01 -4.89
C ALA A 312 -24.34 -13.73 -6.21
N ASN A 313 -24.36 -12.99 -7.31
CA ASN A 313 -23.80 -13.43 -8.59
C ASN A 313 -22.32 -13.05 -8.76
N THR A 314 -21.71 -12.40 -7.75
CA THR A 314 -20.34 -11.90 -7.79
C THR A 314 -19.59 -12.25 -6.50
N LYS A 315 -18.33 -12.69 -6.63
CA LYS A 315 -17.39 -12.95 -5.53
C LYS A 315 -16.10 -12.16 -5.74
N VAL A 316 -15.72 -11.34 -4.77
CA VAL A 316 -14.42 -10.65 -4.72
C VAL A 316 -13.45 -11.38 -3.78
N PHE A 317 -12.20 -11.48 -4.20
CA PHE A 317 -11.02 -11.75 -3.38
C PHE A 317 -10.13 -10.50 -3.47
N SER A 318 -10.11 -9.70 -2.41
CA SER A 318 -9.33 -8.46 -2.31
C SER A 318 -8.08 -8.67 -1.45
N ASN A 319 -7.18 -7.68 -1.47
CA ASN A 319 -5.97 -7.64 -0.65
C ASN A 319 -5.03 -8.84 -0.91
N LEU A 320 -4.93 -9.25 -2.17
CA LEU A 320 -4.04 -10.34 -2.59
C LEU A 320 -2.61 -9.81 -2.67
N ILE A 321 -1.73 -10.35 -1.83
CA ILE A 321 -0.29 -9.99 -1.77
C ILE A 321 0.63 -11.16 -2.14
N ASP A 322 0.10 -12.37 -2.28
CA ASP A 322 0.80 -13.53 -2.78
C ASP A 322 0.72 -13.57 -4.31
N PHE A 323 1.54 -12.77 -5.00
CA PHE A 323 1.54 -12.67 -6.47
C PHE A 323 2.01 -13.98 -7.11
N GLN A 324 1.06 -14.68 -7.74
CA GLN A 324 1.21 -16.05 -8.24
C GLN A 324 0.06 -16.42 -9.19
N THR A 325 0.18 -17.57 -9.86
CA THR A 325 -0.91 -18.16 -10.64
C THR A 325 -2.01 -18.74 -9.75
N TYR A 326 -3.18 -18.10 -9.78
CA TYR A 326 -4.42 -18.59 -9.20
C TYR A 326 -5.27 -19.37 -10.21
N THR A 327 -6.17 -20.21 -9.72
CA THR A 327 -7.12 -20.96 -10.53
C THR A 327 -8.54 -20.87 -9.96
N VAL A 328 -9.52 -20.70 -10.84
CA VAL A 328 -10.95 -20.73 -10.51
C VAL A 328 -11.66 -21.62 -11.52
N THR A 329 -12.34 -22.66 -11.05
CA THR A 329 -13.01 -23.67 -11.89
C THR A 329 -14.48 -23.83 -11.50
N GLU A 330 -15.37 -23.80 -12.48
CA GLU A 330 -16.81 -23.96 -12.27
C GLU A 330 -17.23 -25.45 -12.36
N SER A 331 -18.02 -25.90 -11.38
CA SER A 331 -18.65 -27.22 -11.39
C SER A 331 -20.06 -27.11 -11.95
N LEU A 332 -20.28 -27.59 -13.18
CA LEU A 332 -21.54 -27.37 -13.88
C LEU A 332 -22.73 -28.13 -13.24
N PRO A 333 -23.83 -27.44 -12.88
CA PRO A 333 -25.07 -28.08 -12.49
C PRO A 333 -25.67 -28.92 -13.61
N GLY A 334 -26.42 -29.97 -13.27
CA GLY A 334 -27.09 -30.82 -14.24
C GLY A 334 -28.07 -30.02 -15.13
N GLY A 335 -27.95 -30.18 -16.45
CA GLY A 335 -28.76 -29.44 -17.43
C GLY A 335 -28.19 -28.08 -17.85
N TRP A 336 -26.98 -27.71 -17.41
CA TRP A 336 -26.29 -26.48 -17.80
C TRP A 336 -24.99 -26.75 -18.57
N GLN A 337 -24.66 -25.84 -19.49
CA GLN A 337 -23.38 -25.79 -20.21
C GLN A 337 -22.66 -24.47 -19.93
N LEU A 338 -21.36 -24.41 -20.22
CA LEU A 338 -20.51 -23.23 -20.05
C LEU A 338 -20.17 -22.67 -21.43
N ASP A 339 -20.76 -21.52 -21.75
CA ASP A 339 -20.66 -20.90 -23.07
C ASP A 339 -19.36 -20.12 -23.21
N ASN A 340 -18.95 -19.39 -22.15
CA ASN A 340 -17.77 -18.52 -22.18
C ASN A 340 -17.12 -18.34 -20.80
N ARG A 341 -15.80 -18.12 -20.82
CA ARG A 341 -14.97 -17.66 -19.70
C ARG A 341 -14.10 -16.52 -20.23
N ASN A 342 -14.23 -15.31 -19.69
CA ASN A 342 -13.46 -14.16 -20.15
C ASN A 342 -13.05 -13.28 -18.97
N CYS A 343 -11.77 -12.88 -18.90
CA CYS A 343 -11.30 -11.92 -17.91
C CYS A 343 -10.83 -10.59 -18.51
N VAL A 344 -10.84 -9.55 -17.69
CA VAL A 344 -10.30 -8.22 -17.99
C VAL A 344 -9.39 -7.80 -16.83
N ILE A 345 -8.19 -7.34 -17.16
CA ILE A 345 -7.24 -6.78 -16.19
C ILE A 345 -7.32 -5.25 -16.32
N ALA A 346 -7.80 -4.56 -15.29
CA ALA A 346 -8.06 -3.10 -15.33
C ALA A 346 -6.81 -2.25 -15.01
N SER A 347 -5.78 -2.87 -14.43
CA SER A 347 -4.49 -2.26 -14.08
C SER A 347 -3.35 -3.23 -14.43
N PRO A 348 -3.10 -3.51 -15.72
CA PRO A 348 -2.14 -4.52 -16.14
C PRO A 348 -0.71 -4.12 -15.78
N ASN A 349 -0.01 -5.00 -15.05
CA ASN A 349 1.38 -4.86 -14.63
C ASN A 349 2.29 -5.96 -15.20
N GLY A 350 1.71 -6.93 -15.93
CA GLY A 350 2.44 -7.99 -16.63
C GLY A 350 1.78 -9.36 -16.55
N GLY A 351 0.76 -9.49 -15.70
CA GLY A 351 0.02 -10.72 -15.48
C GLY A 351 -0.89 -11.08 -16.65
N SER A 352 -1.50 -12.26 -16.53
CA SER A 352 -2.18 -12.88 -17.65
C SER A 352 -3.32 -13.80 -17.19
N TRP A 353 -4.09 -14.32 -18.15
CA TRP A 353 -5.08 -15.35 -17.86
C TRP A 353 -5.24 -16.30 -19.03
N ASP A 354 -5.58 -17.55 -18.74
CA ASP A 354 -5.82 -18.60 -19.73
C ASP A 354 -7.05 -19.44 -19.37
N THR A 355 -7.79 -19.89 -20.39
CA THR A 355 -8.99 -20.73 -20.22
C THR A 355 -8.84 -22.12 -20.86
N SER A 356 -7.59 -22.60 -21.01
CA SER A 356 -7.24 -23.94 -21.49
C SER A 356 -7.61 -25.03 -20.49
N GLY A 357 -7.68 -24.69 -19.21
CA GLY A 357 -8.25 -25.54 -18.16
C GLY A 357 -9.74 -25.83 -18.40
N SER A 358 -10.13 -27.09 -18.23
CA SER A 358 -11.53 -27.53 -18.38
C SER A 358 -12.43 -26.82 -17.37
N ASN A 359 -13.41 -26.07 -17.87
CA ASN A 359 -14.35 -25.24 -17.10
C ASN A 359 -13.71 -24.22 -16.14
N GLY A 360 -12.43 -23.87 -16.34
CA GLY A 360 -11.72 -22.98 -15.44
C GLY A 360 -10.98 -21.85 -16.14
N VAL A 361 -10.52 -20.92 -15.32
CA VAL A 361 -9.56 -19.88 -15.70
C VAL A 361 -8.34 -19.98 -14.78
N SER A 362 -7.18 -19.95 -15.40
CA SER A 362 -5.89 -19.67 -14.77
C SER A 362 -5.68 -18.16 -14.79
N ILE A 363 -5.25 -17.56 -13.69
CA ILE A 363 -5.04 -16.12 -13.53
C ILE A 363 -3.64 -15.94 -12.95
N ASP A 364 -2.70 -15.53 -13.78
CA ASP A 364 -1.34 -15.19 -13.36
C ASP A 364 -1.38 -13.76 -12.82
N LEU A 365 -1.55 -13.63 -11.50
CA LEU A 365 -1.84 -12.35 -10.85
C LEU A 365 -0.54 -11.66 -10.44
N GLU A 366 -0.20 -10.58 -11.14
CA GLU A 366 0.93 -9.72 -10.80
C GLU A 366 0.55 -8.61 -9.80
N GLU A 367 1.58 -7.95 -9.28
CA GLU A 367 1.44 -6.87 -8.31
C GLU A 367 0.51 -5.75 -8.79
N GLY A 368 -0.46 -5.38 -7.95
CA GLY A 368 -1.42 -4.31 -8.24
C GLY A 368 -2.44 -4.65 -9.35
N GLU A 369 -2.57 -5.89 -9.79
CA GLU A 369 -3.55 -6.23 -10.83
C GLU A 369 -4.98 -6.38 -10.29
N LEU A 370 -5.92 -5.72 -10.96
CA LEU A 370 -7.36 -5.80 -10.69
C LEU A 370 -8.02 -6.62 -11.79
N VAL A 371 -8.24 -7.91 -11.54
CA VAL A 371 -8.73 -8.90 -12.51
C VAL A 371 -10.21 -9.17 -12.29
N THR A 372 -11.04 -9.04 -13.33
CA THR A 372 -12.46 -9.40 -13.31
C THR A 372 -12.76 -10.46 -14.36
N CYS A 373 -13.24 -11.64 -13.94
CA CYS A 373 -13.56 -12.78 -14.78
C CYS A 373 -15.05 -13.09 -14.78
N THR A 374 -15.65 -13.28 -15.96
CA THR A 374 -17.07 -13.62 -16.12
C THR A 374 -17.23 -15.04 -16.66
N PHE A 375 -18.08 -15.83 -15.98
CA PHE A 375 -18.48 -17.19 -16.37
C PHE A 375 -19.93 -17.16 -16.89
N SER A 376 -20.10 -17.35 -18.19
CA SER A 376 -21.40 -17.28 -18.89
C SER A 376 -21.92 -18.66 -19.23
N ASN A 377 -23.13 -18.99 -18.79
CA ASN A 377 -23.69 -20.34 -18.91
C ASN A 377 -25.15 -20.32 -19.36
N SER A 378 -25.54 -21.31 -20.14
CA SER A 378 -26.89 -21.49 -20.64
C SER A 378 -27.45 -22.85 -20.25
N VAL A 379 -28.78 -22.94 -20.15
CA VAL A 379 -29.46 -24.24 -20.06
C VAL A 379 -29.24 -25.03 -21.35
N ILE A 380 -28.91 -26.31 -21.23
CA ILE A 380 -28.72 -27.20 -22.37
C ILE A 380 -30.08 -27.39 -23.07
N PRO A 381 -30.21 -27.07 -24.38
CA PRO A 381 -31.44 -27.28 -25.11
C PRO A 381 -31.75 -28.77 -25.29
N VAL A 382 -32.85 -29.22 -24.70
CA VAL A 382 -33.46 -30.54 -24.84
C VAL A 382 -34.82 -30.35 -25.54
N PRO A 383 -34.84 -30.13 -26.87
CA PRO A 383 -36.09 -29.95 -27.60
C PRO A 383 -36.92 -31.24 -27.58
N GLY A 384 -38.22 -31.12 -27.32
CA GLY A 384 -39.14 -32.25 -27.22
C GLY A 384 -40.50 -31.90 -27.80
N LEU A 385 -41.13 -32.86 -28.48
CA LEU A 385 -42.44 -32.69 -29.09
C LEU A 385 -43.30 -33.94 -28.86
N ASN A 386 -44.49 -33.74 -28.30
CA ASN A 386 -45.51 -34.79 -28.22
C ASN A 386 -46.68 -34.43 -29.14
N VAL A 387 -47.12 -35.39 -29.95
CA VAL A 387 -48.28 -35.25 -30.84
C VAL A 387 -49.25 -36.39 -30.56
N THR A 388 -50.47 -36.05 -30.14
CA THR A 388 -51.57 -37.00 -30.01
C THR A 388 -52.60 -36.77 -31.11
N LYS A 389 -53.19 -37.86 -31.63
CA LYS A 389 -54.39 -37.81 -32.46
C LYS A 389 -55.49 -38.60 -31.77
N SER A 390 -56.62 -37.96 -31.49
CA SER A 390 -57.84 -38.61 -31.00
C SER A 390 -58.92 -38.48 -32.06
N ALA A 391 -59.54 -39.60 -32.46
CA ALA A 391 -60.78 -39.57 -33.21
C ALA A 391 -61.95 -39.25 -32.27
N ALA A 392 -63.03 -38.67 -32.80
CA ALA A 392 -64.30 -38.52 -32.08
C ALA A 392 -65.14 -39.81 -32.18
N GLU A 393 -65.04 -40.50 -33.31
CA GLU A 393 -65.73 -41.74 -33.61
C GLU A 393 -64.96 -42.96 -33.06
N SER A 394 -65.67 -43.86 -32.38
CA SER A 394 -65.13 -45.12 -31.85
C SER A 394 -65.18 -46.29 -32.85
N SER A 395 -65.92 -46.14 -33.94
CA SER A 395 -66.07 -47.10 -35.04
C SER A 395 -66.50 -46.38 -36.33
N VAL A 396 -66.38 -47.06 -37.47
CA VAL A 396 -66.95 -46.65 -38.77
C VAL A 396 -67.64 -47.86 -39.40
N ASP A 397 -68.68 -47.62 -40.19
CA ASP A 397 -69.56 -48.67 -40.72
C ASP A 397 -69.34 -48.91 -42.22
N ALA A 398 -68.82 -47.93 -42.96
CA ALA A 398 -68.59 -48.02 -44.40
C ALA A 398 -67.31 -47.31 -44.89
N ALA A 399 -66.84 -47.71 -46.08
CA ALA A 399 -65.77 -47.03 -46.79
C ALA A 399 -66.29 -45.71 -47.40
N GLY A 400 -65.93 -44.58 -46.78
CA GLY A 400 -66.39 -43.24 -47.15
C GLY A 400 -66.83 -42.38 -45.96
N ASP A 401 -66.96 -42.99 -44.78
CA ASP A 401 -67.35 -42.30 -43.54
C ASP A 401 -66.34 -41.20 -43.14
N VAL A 402 -66.87 -40.07 -42.68
CA VAL A 402 -66.07 -38.92 -42.24
C VAL A 402 -65.72 -39.05 -40.76
N ILE A 403 -64.42 -39.24 -40.47
CA ILE A 403 -63.87 -39.30 -39.12
C ILE A 403 -63.41 -37.90 -38.69
N HIS A 404 -64.02 -37.34 -37.65
CA HIS A 404 -63.55 -36.12 -37.02
C HIS A 404 -62.40 -36.45 -36.05
N TYR A 405 -61.36 -35.62 -36.02
CA TYR A 405 -60.24 -35.85 -35.12
C TYR A 405 -59.64 -34.56 -34.59
N THR A 406 -59.17 -34.61 -33.35
CA THR A 406 -58.33 -33.58 -32.75
C THR A 406 -56.88 -34.04 -32.83
N ILE A 407 -55.99 -33.19 -33.33
CA ILE A 407 -54.54 -33.32 -33.11
C ILE A 407 -54.16 -32.33 -32.02
N GLN A 408 -53.50 -32.79 -30.97
CA GLN A 408 -52.84 -31.91 -30.00
C GLN A 408 -51.34 -31.99 -30.20
N VAL A 409 -50.66 -30.86 -30.08
CA VAL A 409 -49.21 -30.72 -30.22
C VAL A 409 -48.70 -29.99 -29.00
N PHE A 410 -47.82 -30.64 -28.24
CA PHE A 410 -47.23 -30.11 -27.01
C PHE A 410 -45.71 -30.00 -27.18
N ASN A 411 -45.15 -28.82 -26.89
CA ASN A 411 -43.72 -28.72 -26.56
C ASN A 411 -43.49 -29.48 -25.26
N THR A 412 -42.55 -30.42 -25.26
CA THR A 412 -42.11 -31.17 -24.08
C THR A 412 -40.61 -31.01 -23.81
N GLY A 413 -39.99 -30.01 -24.44
CA GLY A 413 -38.62 -29.60 -24.18
C GLY A 413 -38.52 -28.37 -23.26
N ASN A 414 -37.29 -27.94 -23.01
CA ASN A 414 -36.95 -26.72 -22.26
C ASN A 414 -36.48 -25.57 -23.19
N VAL A 415 -37.01 -25.53 -24.42
CA VAL A 415 -36.78 -24.49 -25.44
C VAL A 415 -37.95 -23.53 -25.54
#